data_AF-A0A5A7SQ43-F1
#
_entry.id   AF-A0A5A7SQ43-F1
#
_cell.length_a   1.000
_cell.length_b   1.000
_cell.length_c   1.000
_cell.angle_alpha   90.00
_cell.angle_beta   90.00
_cell.angle_gamma   90.00
#
_symmetry.space_group_name_H-M   'P 1'
#
loop_
_entity.id
_entity.type
_entity.pdbx_description
1 polymer ?
#
loop_
_entity_poly.entity_id
_entity_poly.type
_entity_poly.pdbx_seq_one_letter_code
_entity_poly.pdbx_strand_id
1 'polypeptide(L)'
;MTQNMTVIGTNGTLHLTDFVIPYTEKEVCFSTNSKYESTSSEPLPNNHTIPTDLPQEVHMVMEFSRLVKQIKENGSEPEEKWPAMSRKTQLVLDAVKASLDQGSEVVEVGTV
;
A
#
# COMPACT_ATOMS: atom_id res chain seq x y z
N MET A 1 8.85 13.23 -8.38
CA MET A 1 7.81 12.27 -8.80
C MET A 1 6.78 12.23 -7.70
N THR A 2 5.49 12.24 -8.04
CA THR A 2 4.38 12.11 -7.07
C THR A 2 3.67 10.80 -7.35
N GLN A 3 3.57 9.94 -6.33
CA GLN A 3 2.96 8.61 -6.45
C GLN A 3 1.60 8.65 -5.77
N ASN A 4 0.57 8.86 -6.59
CA ASN A 4 -0.81 8.97 -6.14
C ASN A 4 -1.44 7.58 -5.98
N MET A 5 -2.24 7.41 -4.94
CA MET A 5 -3.09 6.24 -4.75
C MET A 5 -4.53 6.71 -4.53
N THR A 6 -5.47 6.15 -5.28
CA THR A 6 -6.90 6.38 -5.10
C THR A 6 -7.61 5.05 -4.99
N VAL A 7 -8.35 4.85 -3.91
CA VAL A 7 -9.19 3.67 -3.68
C VAL A 7 -10.64 4.13 -3.63
N ILE A 8 -11.46 3.65 -4.56
CA ILE A 8 -12.88 3.99 -4.66
C ILE A 8 -13.69 2.79 -4.17
N GLY A 9 -14.36 2.96 -3.04
CA GLY A 9 -15.27 1.99 -2.47
C GLY A 9 -16.73 2.27 -2.81
N THR A 10 -17.59 1.36 -2.37
CA THR A 10 -19.05 1.52 -2.49
C THR A 10 -19.55 2.76 -1.75
N ASN A 11 -18.93 3.14 -0.63
CA ASN A 11 -19.41 4.17 0.30
C ASN A 11 -18.50 5.40 0.42
N GLY A 12 -17.38 5.43 -0.30
CA GLY A 12 -16.45 6.54 -0.20
C GLY A 12 -15.17 6.32 -1.00
N THR A 13 -14.28 7.30 -0.90
CA THR A 13 -13.00 7.31 -1.60
C THR A 13 -11.88 7.63 -0.61
N LEU A 14 -10.75 6.94 -0.73
CA LEU A 14 -9.48 7.25 -0.06
C LEU A 14 -8.49 7.73 -1.12
N HIS A 15 -7.78 8.82 -0.83
CA HIS A 15 -6.80 9.39 -1.75
C HIS A 15 -5.52 9.81 -1.02
N LEU A 16 -4.37 9.48 -1.62
CA LEU A 16 -3.03 9.85 -1.16
C LEU A 16 -2.25 10.39 -2.36
N THR A 17 -1.37 11.38 -2.13
CA THR A 17 -0.58 12.00 -3.21
C THR A 17 0.91 11.63 -3.18
N ASP A 18 1.35 11.07 -2.06
CA ASP A 18 2.73 10.76 -1.70
C ASP A 18 2.83 9.35 -1.07
N PHE A 19 2.11 8.38 -1.64
CA PHE A 19 1.92 7.05 -1.05
C PHE A 19 3.21 6.25 -0.80
N VAL A 20 4.17 6.32 -1.72
CA VAL A 20 5.42 5.52 -1.63
C VAL A 20 6.51 6.26 -0.87
N ILE A 21 6.65 7.57 -1.11
CA ILE A 21 7.59 8.44 -0.40
C ILE A 21 6.80 9.67 0.06
N PRO A 22 6.54 9.80 1.37
CA PRO A 22 5.88 10.96 1.94
C PRO A 22 6.62 12.25 1.57
N TYR A 23 5.91 13.38 1.46
CA TYR A 23 6.56 14.67 1.22
C TYR A 23 7.51 15.08 2.35
N THR A 24 7.26 14.58 3.56
CA THR A 24 8.06 14.79 4.76
C THR A 24 8.04 13.52 5.61
N GLU A 25 9.16 13.20 6.25
CA GLU A 25 9.25 12.01 7.12
C GLU A 25 8.58 12.21 8.49
N LYS A 26 8.08 13.41 8.78
CA LYS A 26 7.49 13.78 10.08
C LYS A 26 5.97 13.66 10.12
N GLU A 27 5.33 13.51 8.97
CA GLU A 27 3.89 13.34 8.89
C GLU A 27 3.49 12.65 7.58
N VAL A 28 2.35 11.98 7.61
CA VAL A 28 1.70 11.40 6.44
C VAL A 28 0.31 12.01 6.33
N CYS A 29 -0.08 12.39 5.10
CA CYS A 29 -1.39 12.98 4.82
C CYS A 29 -2.19 12.10 3.86
N PHE A 30 -3.46 11.89 4.16
CA PHE A 30 -4.41 11.25 3.24
C PHE A 30 -5.79 11.91 3.34
N SER A 31 -6.56 11.84 2.27
CA SER A 31 -7.91 12.40 2.24
C SER A 31 -8.96 11.33 2.03
N THR A 32 -10.11 11.52 2.68
CA THR A 32 -11.27 10.64 2.59
C THR A 32 -12.51 11.40 2.20
N ASN A 33 -13.39 10.80 1.41
CA ASN A 33 -14.69 11.37 1.07
C ASN A 33 -15.77 10.30 1.25
N SER A 34 -16.85 10.62 1.97
CA SER A 34 -17.99 9.72 2.18
C SER A 34 -19.13 10.06 1.22
N LYS A 35 -19.71 9.05 0.55
CA LYS A 35 -20.85 9.26 -0.35
C LYS A 35 -22.13 9.72 0.36
N TYR A 36 -22.21 9.55 1.69
CA TYR A 36 -23.41 9.88 2.46
C TYR A 36 -23.41 11.30 3.03
N GLU A 37 -22.33 12.07 2.84
CA GLU A 37 -22.17 13.40 3.45
C GLU A 37 -22.71 14.56 2.62
N SER A 38 -23.40 14.32 1.49
CA SER A 38 -23.79 15.38 0.56
C SER A 38 -25.30 15.45 0.28
N THR A 39 -26.03 16.17 1.13
CA THR A 39 -27.34 16.76 0.79
C THR A 39 -27.25 18.24 0.40
N SER A 40 -26.08 18.88 0.47
CA SER A 40 -25.84 20.21 -0.09
C SER A 40 -24.34 20.46 -0.34
N SER A 41 -24.00 20.91 -1.56
CA SER A 41 -22.65 21.14 -2.10
C SER A 41 -21.69 19.95 -2.12
N GLU A 42 -20.77 19.96 -3.09
CA GLU A 42 -19.75 18.92 -3.26
C GLU A 42 -19.04 18.62 -1.94
N PRO A 43 -19.00 17.36 -1.47
CA PRO A 43 -18.40 17.02 -0.19
C PRO A 43 -16.89 17.30 -0.26
N LEU A 44 -16.45 18.28 0.55
CA LEU A 44 -15.04 18.63 0.68
C LEU A 44 -14.27 17.41 1.22
N PRO A 45 -13.18 16.97 0.59
CA PRO A 45 -12.39 15.86 1.10
C PRO A 45 -11.89 16.15 2.52
N ASN A 46 -12.14 15.22 3.43
CA ASN A 46 -11.66 15.29 4.80
C ASN A 46 -10.19 14.86 4.83
N ASN A 47 -9.28 15.80 5.11
CA ASN A 47 -7.84 15.56 5.18
C ASN A 47 -7.45 15.10 6.58
N HIS A 48 -6.67 14.03 6.63
CA HIS A 48 -6.12 13.46 7.85
C HIS A 48 -4.61 13.55 7.78
N THR A 49 -4.01 14.21 8.77
CA THR A 49 -2.56 14.29 8.92
C THR A 49 -2.14 13.54 10.18
N ILE A 50 -1.25 12.56 10.02
CA ILE A 50 -0.75 11.72 11.10
C ILE A 50 0.74 12.02 11.28
N PRO A 51 1.18 12.48 12.47
CA PRO A 51 2.60 12.66 12.73
C PRO A 51 3.33 11.32 12.81
N THR A 52 4.59 11.30 12.40
CA THR A 52 5.46 10.12 12.42
C THR A 52 6.76 10.44 13.15
N ASP A 53 7.07 9.63 14.17
CA ASP A 53 8.28 9.82 14.99
C ASP A 53 9.54 9.28 14.31
N LEU A 54 9.38 8.24 13.47
CA LEU A 54 10.45 7.58 12.75
C LEU A 54 10.10 7.45 11.26
N PRO A 55 11.10 7.51 10.36
CA PRO A 55 10.90 7.24 8.95
C PRO A 55 10.42 5.80 8.68
N GLN A 56 9.70 5.61 7.57
CA GLN A 56 9.06 4.34 7.22
C GLN A 56 10.04 3.17 7.05
N GLU A 57 11.26 3.43 6.55
CA GLU A 57 12.31 2.44 6.37
C GLU A 57 12.91 1.98 7.70
N VAL A 58 12.91 2.86 8.72
CA VAL A 58 13.30 2.47 10.08
C VAL A 58 12.29 1.48 10.62
N HIS A 59 10.99 1.73 10.43
CA HIS A 59 9.94 0.77 10.79
C HIS A 59 10.08 -0.58 10.05
N MET A 60 10.44 -0.56 8.77
CA MET A 60 10.70 -1.79 8.00
C MET A 60 11.83 -2.63 8.61
N VAL A 61 12.98 -2.02 8.94
CA VAL A 61 14.12 -2.74 9.52
C VAL A 61 13.84 -3.21 10.95
N MET A 62 13.11 -2.41 11.74
CA MET A 62 12.69 -2.81 13.09
C MET A 62 11.79 -4.05 13.06
N GLU A 63 10.79 -4.07 12.17
CA GLU A 63 9.91 -5.23 12.03
C GLU A 63 10.67 -6.47 11.55
N PHE A 64 11.54 -6.32 10.56
CA PHE A 64 12.40 -7.42 10.11
C PHE A 64 13.27 -7.97 11.26
N SER A 65 13.91 -7.09 12.02
CA SER A 65 14.74 -7.48 13.16
C SER A 65 13.93 -8.20 14.24
N ARG A 66 12.70 -7.73 14.51
CA ARG A 66 11.76 -8.37 15.43
C ARG A 66 11.44 -9.79 14.98
N LEU A 67 11.14 -10.01 13.70
CA LEU A 67 10.84 -11.33 13.15
C LEU A 67 12.03 -12.28 13.28
N VAL A 68 13.24 -11.82 12.92
CA VAL A 68 14.47 -12.61 13.07
C VAL A 68 14.70 -13.00 14.54
N LYS A 69 14.46 -12.07 15.47
CA LYS A 69 14.58 -12.34 16.90
C LYS A 69 13.60 -13.43 17.37
N GLN A 70 12.33 -13.36 16.95
CA GLN A 70 11.32 -14.38 17.29
C GLN A 70 11.72 -15.78 16.80
N ILE A 71 12.29 -15.88 15.60
CA ILE A 71 12.78 -17.17 15.08
C ILE A 71 13.96 -17.67 15.93
N LYS A 72 14.95 -16.81 16.19
CA LYS A 72 16.20 -17.20 16.86
C LYS A 72 16.04 -17.51 18.34
N GLU A 73 15.23 -16.74 19.05
CA GLU A 73 15.10 -16.83 20.52
C GLU A 73 13.88 -17.64 20.95
N ASN A 74 12.78 -17.56 20.20
CA ASN A 74 11.50 -18.16 20.58
C ASN A 74 11.12 -19.37 19.71
N GLY A 75 11.97 -19.75 18.74
CA GLY A 75 11.70 -20.88 17.84
C GLY A 75 10.46 -20.68 16.97
N SER A 76 10.04 -19.44 16.75
CA SER A 76 8.88 -19.13 15.89
C SER A 76 9.18 -19.51 14.44
N GLU A 77 8.14 -19.88 13.69
CA GLU A 77 8.26 -20.06 12.24
C GLU A 77 8.32 -18.70 11.51
N PRO A 78 8.92 -18.64 10.31
CA PRO A 78 8.88 -17.46 9.47
C PRO A 78 7.43 -17.05 9.16
N GLU A 79 7.13 -15.76 9.23
CA GLU A 79 5.79 -15.25 8.96
C GLU A 79 5.46 -15.30 7.46
N GLU A 80 4.42 -16.05 7.10
CA GLU A 80 4.05 -16.34 5.70
C GLU A 80 3.56 -15.11 4.92
N LYS A 81 3.07 -14.07 5.61
CA LYS A 81 2.47 -12.90 4.94
C LYS A 81 3.44 -12.21 3.97
N TRP A 82 4.72 -12.12 4.34
CA TRP A 82 5.74 -11.40 3.56
C TRP A 82 6.05 -12.09 2.22
N PRO A 83 6.39 -13.41 2.18
CA PRO A 83 6.56 -14.11 0.93
C PRO A 83 5.26 -14.18 0.12
N ALA A 84 4.10 -14.34 0.77
CA ALA A 84 2.80 -14.38 0.07
C ALA A 84 2.49 -13.06 -0.65
N MET A 85 2.65 -11.91 0.01
CA MET A 85 2.48 -10.60 -0.61
C MET A 85 3.49 -10.37 -1.75
N SER A 86 4.76 -10.71 -1.52
CA SER A 86 5.81 -10.56 -2.53
C SER A 86 5.52 -11.40 -3.78
N ARG A 87 5.06 -12.64 -3.61
CA ARG A 87 4.70 -13.54 -4.72
C ARG A 87 3.51 -13.02 -5.51
N LYS A 88 2.45 -12.54 -4.84
CA LYS A 88 1.29 -11.94 -5.50
C LYS A 88 1.68 -10.75 -6.36
N THR A 89 2.50 -9.84 -5.82
CA THR A 89 3.01 -8.69 -6.57
C THR A 89 3.82 -9.13 -7.79
N GLN A 90 4.70 -10.12 -7.63
CA GLN A 90 5.51 -10.63 -8.76
C GLN A 90 4.64 -11.25 -9.87
N LEU A 91 3.62 -12.03 -9.51
CA LEU A 91 2.71 -12.63 -10.50
C LEU A 91 1.98 -11.58 -11.34
N VAL A 92 1.60 -10.45 -10.75
CA VAL A 92 1.00 -9.33 -11.49
C VAL A 92 2.04 -8.67 -12.40
N LEU A 93 3.27 -8.46 -11.92
CA LEU A 93 4.35 -7.89 -12.74
C LEU A 93 4.68 -8.78 -13.95
N ASP A 94 4.71 -10.10 -13.74
CA ASP A 94 4.96 -11.07 -14.81
C ASP A 94 3.84 -11.04 -15.85
N ALA A 95 2.58 -10.96 -15.42
CA ALA A 95 1.43 -10.84 -16.32
C ALA A 95 1.44 -9.53 -17.11
N VAL A 96 1.78 -8.40 -16.47
CA VAL A 96 1.94 -7.10 -17.17
C VAL A 96 3.04 -7.17 -18.21
N LYS A 97 4.19 -7.78 -17.86
CA LYS A 97 5.29 -7.97 -18.80
C LYS A 97 4.86 -8.83 -19.99
N ALA A 98 4.20 -9.97 -19.75
CA ALA A 98 3.70 -10.85 -20.79
C ALA A 98 2.67 -10.15 -21.70
N SER A 99 1.79 -9.33 -21.13
CA SER A 99 0.83 -8.52 -21.88
C SER A 99 1.55 -7.58 -22.85
N LEU A 100 2.57 -6.84 -22.39
CA LEU A 100 3.36 -5.96 -23.24
C LEU A 100 4.07 -6.72 -24.36
N ASP A 101 4.68 -7.86 -24.04
CA ASP A 101 5.39 -8.71 -25.00
C ASP A 101 4.42 -9.30 -26.06
N GLN A 102 3.12 -9.37 -25.76
CA GLN A 102 2.04 -9.84 -26.65
C GLN A 102 1.26 -8.70 -27.35
N GLY A 103 1.69 -7.44 -27.25
CA GLY A 103 1.01 -6.32 -27.89
C GLY A 103 -0.12 -5.69 -27.05
N SER A 104 -0.03 -5.80 -25.72
CA SER A 104 -1.01 -5.32 -24.73
C SER A 104 -2.31 -6.13 -24.68
N GLU A 105 -2.23 -7.43 -24.98
CA GLU A 105 -3.34 -8.36 -24.86
C GLU A 105 -3.62 -8.75 -23.39
N VAL A 106 -4.83 -9.22 -23.12
CA VAL A 106 -5.23 -9.68 -21.77
C VAL A 106 -4.49 -10.97 -21.43
N VAL A 107 -3.83 -10.98 -20.26
CA VAL A 107 -3.12 -12.15 -19.72
C VAL A 107 -3.66 -12.47 -18.33
N GLU A 108 -3.97 -13.75 -18.11
CA GLU A 108 -4.38 -14.25 -16.80
C GLU A 108 -3.23 -14.15 -15.79
N VAL A 109 -3.53 -13.60 -14.61
CA VAL A 109 -2.55 -13.54 -13.52
C VAL A 109 -2.42 -14.93 -12.92
N GLY A 110 -1.18 -15.41 -12.77
CA GLY A 110 -0.93 -16.74 -12.18
C GLY A 110 -1.46 -16.86 -10.75
N THR A 111 -1.68 -18.09 -10.31
CA THR A 111 -2.10 -18.39 -8.94
C THR A 111 -0.91 -18.51 -8.00
N VAL A 112 -1.13 -18.21 -6.72
CA VAL A 112 -0.15 -18.39 -5.63
C VAL A 112 -0.15 -19.83 -5.15
#